data_AF-A0AAE7AGI8-F1
#
_entry.id   AF-A0AAE7AGI8-F1
#
_cell.length_a   1.000
_cell.length_b   1.000
_cell.length_c   1.000
_cell.angle_alpha   90.00
_cell.angle_beta   90.00
_cell.angle_gamma   90.00
#
_symmetry.space_group_name_H-M   'P 1'
#
loop_
_entity.id
_entity.type
_entity.pdbx_description
1 polymer ?
#
loop_
_entity_poly.entity_id
_entity_poly.type
_entity_poly.pdbx_seq_one_letter_code
_entity_poly.pdbx_strand_id
1 'polypeptide(L)'
;MDVALTPIIGKQGVVALFRRSLHLCASTHPLLARTYDKVQSGMDLTALKSIIVEQSNADALFFGEVLLTTFYELLTTLIGPSLTERLLRGMWEPSLSDTPSQENSP
;
A
#
# COMPACT_ATOMS: atom_id res chain seq x y z
N MET A 1 3.00 6.19 -4.33
CA MET A 1 3.85 5.31 -3.49
C MET A 1 5.24 5.16 -4.09
N ASP A 2 5.37 4.71 -5.34
CA ASP A 2 6.68 4.45 -5.97
C ASP A 2 7.58 5.71 -6.08
N VAL A 3 7.02 6.85 -6.52
CA VAL A 3 7.78 8.11 -6.73
C VAL A 3 8.41 8.68 -5.45
N ALA A 4 7.76 8.50 -4.29
CA ALA A 4 8.25 9.03 -3.01
C ALA A 4 9.24 8.09 -2.32
N LEU A 5 9.10 6.77 -2.53
CA LEU A 5 9.92 5.76 -1.85
C LEU A 5 11.16 5.35 -2.67
N THR A 6 11.07 5.35 -3.99
CA THR A 6 12.19 4.99 -4.87
C THR A 6 13.46 5.82 -4.63
N PRO A 7 13.40 7.15 -4.39
CA PRO A 7 14.59 7.92 -4.05
C PRO A 7 15.25 7.56 -2.71
N ILE A 8 14.53 6.90 -1.80
CA ILE A 8 14.98 6.64 -0.42
C ILE A 8 15.49 5.20 -0.29
N ILE A 9 14.74 4.23 -0.81
CA ILE A 9 15.03 2.80 -0.66
C ILE A 9 15.31 2.10 -2.00
N GLY A 10 15.23 2.83 -3.11
CA GLY A 10 15.38 2.29 -4.46
C GLY A 10 14.16 1.50 -4.93
N LYS A 11 13.98 1.39 -6.25
CA LYS A 11 12.86 0.64 -6.87
C LYS A 11 12.78 -0.81 -6.38
N GLN A 12 13.93 -1.48 -6.24
CA GLN A 12 13.98 -2.85 -5.72
C GLN A 12 13.64 -2.92 -4.23
N GLY A 13 13.98 -1.88 -3.45
CA GLY A 13 13.57 -1.77 -2.05
C GLY A 13 12.06 -1.62 -1.92
N VAL A 14 11.41 -0.82 -2.77
CA VAL A 14 9.95 -0.69 -2.80
C VAL A 14 9.28 -2.03 -3.11
N VAL A 15 9.79 -2.77 -4.10
CA VAL A 15 9.29 -4.11 -4.44
C VAL A 15 9.52 -5.10 -3.30
N ALA A 16 10.71 -5.11 -2.70
CA ALA A 16 11.03 -6.01 -1.59
C ALA A 16 10.19 -5.73 -0.35
N LEU A 17 9.99 -4.45 -0.01
CA LEU A 17 9.16 -4.01 1.11
C LEU A 17 7.72 -4.50 0.94
N PHE A 18 7.13 -4.25 -0.22
CA PHE A 18 5.77 -4.68 -0.52
C PHE A 18 5.60 -6.22 -0.49
N ARG A 19 6.55 -6.96 -1.08
CA ARG A 19 6.55 -8.44 -1.03
C ARG A 19 6.66 -8.95 0.41
N ARG A 20 7.48 -8.29 1.24
CA ARG A 20 7.65 -8.63 2.65
C ARG A 20 6.38 -8.35 3.45
N SER A 21 5.70 -7.22 3.21
CA SER A 21 4.41 -6.91 3.83
C SER A 21 3.38 -7.99 3.50
N LEU A 22 3.20 -8.31 2.21
CA LEU A 22 2.27 -9.35 1.77
C LEU A 22 2.58 -10.72 2.38
N HIS A 23 3.86 -11.12 2.42
CA HIS A 23 4.27 -12.38 3.03
C HIS A 23 3.92 -12.45 4.52
N LEU A 24 4.12 -11.35 5.26
CA LEU A 24 3.76 -11.29 6.68
C LEU A 24 2.25 -11.40 6.87
N CYS A 25 1.45 -10.65 6.11
CA CYS A 25 0.00 -10.72 6.18
C CYS A 25 -0.52 -12.13 5.86
N ALA A 26 0.05 -12.79 4.86
CA ALA A 26 -0.27 -14.17 4.49
C ALA A 26 0.08 -15.18 5.60
N SER A 27 1.22 -14.98 6.30
CA SER A 27 1.64 -15.86 7.39
C SER A 27 0.76 -15.75 8.63
N THR A 28 0.20 -14.56 8.89
CA THR A 28 -0.64 -14.30 10.06
C THR A 28 -2.11 -14.67 9.82
N HIS A 29 -2.54 -14.71 8.55
CA HIS A 29 -3.94 -14.95 8.20
C HIS A 29 -4.09 -15.99 7.07
N PRO A 30 -4.60 -17.20 7.38
CA PRO A 30 -4.79 -18.25 6.38
C PRO A 30 -5.69 -17.85 5.20
N LEU A 31 -6.66 -16.97 5.43
CA LEU A 31 -7.55 -16.41 4.39
C LEU A 31 -6.76 -15.56 3.37
N LEU A 32 -5.68 -14.92 3.82
CA LEU A 32 -4.78 -14.11 3.01
C LEU A 32 -3.72 -14.95 2.28
N ALA A 33 -3.34 -16.11 2.80
CA ALA A 33 -2.37 -17.00 2.17
C ALA A 33 -2.83 -17.44 0.76
N ARG A 34 -4.13 -17.71 0.57
CA ARG A 34 -4.69 -18.06 -0.74
C ARG A 34 -4.61 -16.90 -1.76
N THR A 35 -4.74 -15.67 -1.28
CA THR A 35 -4.58 -14.44 -2.06
C THR A 35 -3.12 -14.22 -2.47
N TYR A 36 -2.19 -14.52 -1.56
CA TYR A 36 -0.75 -14.32 -1.76
C TYR A 36 -0.17 -15.16 -2.90
N ASP A 37 -0.55 -16.44 -3.02
CA ASP A 37 -0.04 -17.32 -4.09
C ASP A 37 -0.35 -16.79 -5.50
N LYS A 38 -1.48 -16.09 -5.67
CA LYS A 38 -1.84 -15.46 -6.95
C LYS A 38 -1.03 -14.19 -7.24
N VAL A 39 -0.56 -13.48 -6.22
CA VAL A 39 0.16 -12.18 -6.34
C VAL A 39 1.69 -12.38 -6.46
N GLN A 40 2.23 -13.53 -6.06
CA GLN A 40 3.69 -13.79 -6.01
C GLN A 40 4.48 -13.56 -7.32
N SER A 41 3.83 -13.56 -8.49
CA SER A 41 4.49 -13.39 -9.79
C SER A 41 5.02 -11.97 -10.06
N GLY A 42 4.72 -10.98 -9.22
CA GLY A 42 5.29 -9.64 -9.32
C GLY A 42 4.69 -8.66 -8.30
N MET A 43 5.12 -7.39 -8.31
CA MET A 43 4.32 -6.30 -7.72
C MET A 43 3.11 -6.06 -8.64
N ASP A 44 2.23 -7.06 -8.73
CA ASP A 44 1.04 -7.00 -9.56
C ASP A 44 -0.12 -6.44 -8.73
N LEU A 45 -0.20 -5.11 -8.71
CA LEU A 45 -1.29 -4.39 -8.09
C LEU A 45 -2.64 -4.69 -8.77
N THR A 46 -2.63 -5.15 -10.02
CA THR A 46 -3.84 -5.56 -10.75
C THR A 46 -4.37 -6.88 -10.21
N ALA A 47 -3.48 -7.87 -10.01
CA ALA A 47 -3.84 -9.14 -9.36
C ALA A 47 -4.36 -8.91 -7.94
N LEU A 48 -3.72 -8.04 -7.17
CA LEU A 48 -4.19 -7.67 -5.84
C LEU A 48 -5.60 -7.06 -5.89
N LYS A 49 -5.83 -6.12 -6.80
CA LYS A 49 -7.12 -5.45 -6.96
C LYS A 49 -8.22 -6.44 -7.35
N SER A 50 -7.94 -7.37 -8.26
CA SER A 50 -8.90 -8.42 -8.65
C SER A 50 -9.33 -9.25 -7.44
N ILE A 51 -8.38 -9.60 -6.57
CA ILE A 51 -8.68 -10.41 -5.39
C ILE A 51 -9.47 -9.62 -4.36
N ILE A 52 -9.14 -8.33 -4.15
CA ILE A 52 -9.94 -7.46 -3.26
C ILE A 52 -11.39 -7.36 -3.75
N VAL A 53 -11.62 -7.30 -5.06
CA VAL A 53 -12.97 -7.25 -5.66
C VAL A 53 -13.73 -8.58 -5.50
N GLU A 54 -13.04 -9.71 -5.48
CA GLU A 54 -13.64 -11.04 -5.26
C GLU A 54 -14.05 -11.28 -3.79
N GLN A 55 -13.53 -10.49 -2.84
CA GLN A 55 -13.77 -10.67 -1.41
C GLN A 55 -15.01 -9.93 -0.91
N SER A 56 -15.50 -10.32 0.26
CA SER A 56 -16.53 -9.55 0.95
C SER A 56 -15.98 -8.17 1.35
N ASN A 57 -16.86 -7.17 1.50
CA ASN A 57 -16.44 -5.84 1.95
C ASN A 57 -15.70 -5.88 3.30
N ALA A 58 -16.11 -6.76 4.22
CA ALA A 58 -15.48 -6.91 5.52
C ALA A 58 -14.06 -7.49 5.39
N ASP A 59 -13.90 -8.53 4.56
CA ASP A 59 -12.60 -9.16 4.34
C ASP A 59 -11.65 -8.24 3.56
N ALA A 60 -12.16 -7.47 2.59
CA ALA A 60 -11.41 -6.48 1.85
C ALA A 60 -10.89 -5.33 2.74
N LEU A 61 -11.73 -4.83 3.65
CA LEU A 61 -11.34 -3.82 4.63
C LEU A 61 -10.28 -4.35 5.59
N PHE A 62 -10.52 -5.52 6.18
CA PHE A 62 -9.59 -6.16 7.10
C PHE A 62 -8.24 -6.43 6.42
N PHE A 63 -8.26 -6.95 5.18
CA PHE A 63 -7.07 -7.14 4.37
C PHE A 63 -6.28 -5.85 4.17
N GLY A 64 -6.97 -4.78 3.76
CA GLY A 64 -6.37 -3.48 3.50
C GLY A 64 -5.72 -2.89 4.75
N GLU A 65 -6.40 -2.97 5.90
CA GLU A 65 -5.91 -2.48 7.18
C GLU A 65 -4.66 -3.24 7.65
N VAL A 66 -4.71 -4.58 7.63
CA VAL A 66 -3.57 -5.41 8.03
C VAL A 66 -2.37 -5.18 7.10
N LEU A 67 -2.60 -5.10 5.79
CA LEU A 67 -1.53 -4.87 4.82
C LEU A 67 -0.89 -3.48 4.98
N LEU A 68 -1.71 -2.44 5.13
CA LEU A 68 -1.21 -1.08 5.30
C LEU A 68 -0.46 -0.92 6.63
N THR A 69 -0.96 -1.49 7.71
CA THR A 69 -0.31 -1.47 9.03
C THR A 69 1.03 -2.17 8.97
N THR A 70 1.08 -3.38 8.39
CA THR A 70 2.34 -4.13 8.23
C THR A 70 3.34 -3.36 7.36
N PHE A 71 2.87 -2.72 6.28
CA PHE A 71 3.71 -1.89 5.43
C PHE A 71 4.27 -0.67 6.18
N TYR A 72 3.43 0.02 6.97
CA TYR A 72 3.81 1.16 7.80
C TYR A 72 4.88 0.78 8.82
N GLU A 73 4.70 -0.34 9.52
CA GLU A 73 5.65 -0.84 10.51
C GLU A 73 6.99 -1.18 9.87
N LEU A 74 6.98 -1.93 8.77
CA LEU A 74 8.22 -2.26 8.06
C LEU A 74 8.92 -1.00 7.54
N LEU A 75 8.19 -0.03 6.99
CA LEU A 75 8.75 1.24 6.55
C LEU A 75 9.37 2.00 7.74
N THR A 76 8.65 2.07 8.86
CA THR A 76 9.12 2.70 10.11
C THR A 76 10.41 2.07 10.61
N THR A 77 10.54 0.73 10.55
CA THR A 77 11.78 0.05 10.93
C THR A 77 12.93 0.33 9.96
N LEU A 78 12.65 0.54 8.68
CA LEU A 78 13.66 0.68 7.63
C LEU A 78 14.24 2.11 7.56
N ILE A 79 13.37 3.12 7.67
CA ILE A 79 13.75 4.52 7.44
C ILE A 79 13.47 5.44 8.64
N GLY A 80 12.91 4.90 9.71
CA GLY A 80 12.56 5.62 10.94
C GLY A 80 11.14 6.21 10.92
N PRO A 81 10.55 6.45 12.11
CA PRO A 81 9.17 6.92 12.26
C PRO A 81 8.97 8.32 11.69
N SER A 82 9.88 9.27 11.97
CA SER A 82 9.74 10.66 11.52
C SER A 82 9.73 10.80 10.00
N LEU A 83 10.51 9.98 9.28
CA LEU A 83 10.53 10.01 7.82
C LEU A 83 9.31 9.28 7.23
N THR A 84 8.90 8.18 7.85
CA THR A 84 7.71 7.42 7.47
C THR A 84 6.45 8.28 7.54
N GLU A 85 6.24 8.98 8.66
CA GLU A 85 5.10 9.89 8.83
C GLU A 85 5.10 11.02 7.81
N ARG A 86 6.25 11.64 7.54
CA ARG A 86 6.37 12.72 6.55
C ARG A 86 6.03 12.27 5.14
N LEU A 87 6.49 11.09 4.74
CA LEU A 87 6.24 10.55 3.41
C LEU A 87 4.77 10.19 3.22
N LEU A 88 4.15 9.59 4.24
CA LEU A 88 2.74 9.20 4.18
C LEU A 88 1.82 10.42 4.22
N ARG A 89 2.16 11.43 5.04
CA ARG A 89 1.46 12.71 5.04
C ARG A 89 1.48 13.36 3.66
N GLY A 90 2.65 13.46 3.04
CA GLY A 90 2.80 14.01 1.69
C GLY A 90 2.11 13.20 0.58
N MET A 91 1.76 11.92 0.82
CA MET A 91 0.95 11.14 -0.10
C MET A 91 -0.57 11.28 0.12
N TRP A 92 -0.99 11.67 1.33
CA TRP A 92 -2.41 11.81 1.69
C TRP A 92 -2.93 13.24 1.46
N GLU A 93 -2.06 14.24 1.51
CA GLU A 93 -2.38 15.64 1.21
C GLU A 93 -2.83 15.92 -0.25
N PRO A 94 -2.27 15.29 -1.30
CA PRO A 94 -2.72 15.50 -2.68
C PRO A 94 -4.17 15.06 -2.92
N SER A 95 -4.66 14.05 -2.19
CA SER A 95 -6.02 13.52 -2.30
C SER A 95 -7.10 14.44 -1.70
N LEU A 96 -6.72 15.44 -0.90
CA LEU A 96 -7.65 16.43 -0.32
C LEU A 96 -7.66 17.75 -1.07
N SER A 97 -6.83 17.89 -2.11
CA SER A 97 -6.83 19.06 -3.00
C SER A 97 -7.88 18.89 -4.10
N ASP A 98 -9.13 18.65 -3.70
CA ASP A 98 -10.29 18.90 -4.55
C ASP A 98 -10.38 20.43 -4.67
N THR A 99 -9.76 20.98 -5.72
CA THR A 99 -9.89 22.42 -6.01
C THR A 99 -11.22 22.58 -6.75
N PRO A 100 -12.23 23.28 -6.18
CA PRO A 100 -13.46 23.53 -6.89
C PRO A 100 -13.13 24.36 -8.12
N SER A 101 -13.61 23.90 -9.27
CA SER A 101 -13.47 24.56 -10.56
C SER A 101 -13.76 26.04 -10.43
N GLN A 102 -12.79 26.90 -10.75
CA GLN A 102 -13.09 28.32 -10.92
C GLN A 102 -14.05 28.46 -12.10
N GLU A 103 -15.31 28.72 -11.79
CA GLU A 103 -16.29 29.30 -12.70
C GLU A 103 -15.73 30.63 -13.22
N ASN A 104 -15.10 30.60 -14.39
CA ASN A 104 -15.02 31.77 -15.24
C ASN A 104 -16.44 32.01 -15.79
N SER A 105 -17.19 32.87 -15.10
CA SER A 105 -18.35 33.57 -15.67
C SER A 105 -17.88 34.78 -16.51
N PRO A 106 -18.71 35.25 -17.46
CA PRO A 106 -18.31 35.75 -18.78
C PRO A 106 -17.73 37.17 -18.84
#